data_AF-A0A8J7UIR2-F1
#
_entry.id   AF-A0A8J7UIR2-F1
#
_cell.length_a   1.000
_cell.length_b   1.000
_cell.length_c   1.000
_cell.angle_alpha   90.00
_cell.angle_beta   90.00
_cell.angle_gamma   90.00
#
_symmetry.space_group_name_H-M   'P 1'
#
loop_
_entity.id
_entity.type
_entity.pdbx_description
1 polymer ?
#
loop_
_entity_poly.entity_id
_entity_poly.type
_entity_poly.pdbx_seq_one_letter_code
_entity_poly.pdbx_strand_id
1 'polypeptide(L)'
;MRGSIAVWHDTFPIDAAGYAPRAEVHINIWRNGQRKKHKHFDLFDIGFRFEELRALRSLSISLPFVAEPEQVNDLFEVMHDTSTLSAIFNQTLIPGSMVDGGKCFEASEPESKRVQFFVWRCSDDELQYSTIDGDGETGTIINISDKFFNRMRQNVGDHYFRIRIKVPIGVENGFVSAINPKDSAFLSTISTSEIIEFRLNERRNFSPAIRERLQAKDCTLIDISAVHYFLIRDMGVEMTQSHTSFRKMRRLEPIIWNRYLADSWS
;
A
#
# COMPACT_ATOMS: atom_id res chain seq x y z
N MET A 1 7.71 -14.88 -6.56
CA MET A 1 6.46 -14.42 -7.14
C MET A 1 6.79 -13.08 -7.75
N ARG A 2 6.98 -12.94 -9.07
CA ARG A 2 7.34 -11.62 -9.60
C ARG A 2 6.13 -10.67 -9.53
N GLY A 3 6.18 -9.74 -8.57
CA GLY A 3 5.26 -8.61 -8.44
C GLY A 3 3.86 -8.94 -7.94
N SER A 4 3.65 -10.10 -7.31
CA SER A 4 2.34 -10.50 -6.80
C SER A 4 2.19 -10.15 -5.32
N ILE A 5 1.12 -9.42 -5.01
CA ILE A 5 0.65 -9.12 -3.66
C ILE A 5 -0.62 -9.93 -3.44
N ALA A 6 -0.70 -10.64 -2.32
CA ALA A 6 -1.91 -11.25 -1.83
C ALA A 6 -2.33 -10.55 -0.54
N VAL A 7 -3.62 -10.27 -0.43
CA VAL A 7 -4.26 -9.72 0.75
C VAL A 7 -5.42 -10.62 1.11
N TRP A 8 -5.37 -11.17 2.32
CA TRP A 8 -6.39 -12.06 2.85
C TRP A 8 -6.67 -11.72 4.29
N HIS A 9 -7.76 -12.27 4.81
CA HIS A 9 -8.20 -12.05 6.16
C HIS A 9 -8.68 -13.34 6.82
N ASP A 10 -8.69 -13.32 8.14
CA ASP A 10 -9.50 -14.23 8.93
C ASP A 10 -10.76 -13.50 9.43
N THR A 11 -11.86 -14.23 9.56
CA THR A 11 -13.09 -13.71 10.18
C THR A 11 -13.41 -14.37 11.52
N PHE A 12 -14.29 -13.73 12.30
CA PHE A 12 -14.95 -14.43 13.40
C PHE A 12 -15.88 -15.54 12.84
N PRO A 13 -15.84 -16.77 13.38
CA PRO A 13 -16.53 -17.94 12.79
C PRO A 13 -18.05 -17.85 12.64
N ILE A 14 -18.71 -16.93 13.37
CA ILE A 14 -20.18 -16.83 13.45
C ILE A 14 -20.70 -15.53 12.80
N ASP A 15 -19.86 -14.49 12.71
CA ASP A 15 -20.29 -13.14 12.28
C ASP A 15 -20.11 -12.88 10.77
N ALA A 16 -19.56 -13.83 10.02
CA ALA A 16 -19.25 -13.65 8.59
C ALA A 16 -20.47 -13.79 7.66
N ALA A 17 -21.60 -14.35 8.13
CA ALA A 17 -22.79 -14.57 7.31
C ALA A 17 -23.48 -13.24 6.95
N GLY A 18 -23.09 -12.66 5.80
CA GLY A 18 -23.63 -11.40 5.28
C GLY A 18 -22.77 -10.16 5.54
N TYR A 19 -21.64 -10.30 6.25
CA TYR A 19 -20.71 -9.21 6.58
C TYR A 19 -19.28 -9.52 6.13
N ALA A 20 -19.12 -9.99 4.90
CA ALA A 20 -17.80 -10.27 4.33
C ALA A 20 -16.95 -8.98 4.32
N PRO A 21 -15.72 -9.00 4.89
CA PRO A 21 -14.86 -7.83 4.89
C PRO A 21 -14.61 -7.30 3.47
N ARG A 22 -14.75 -5.99 3.31
CA ARG A 22 -14.66 -5.31 2.01
C ARG A 22 -13.90 -4.00 2.12
N ALA A 23 -13.00 -3.75 1.19
CA ALA A 23 -12.15 -2.55 1.22
C ALA A 23 -11.79 -2.00 -0.17
N GLU A 24 -11.59 -0.69 -0.24
CA GLU A 24 -10.80 -0.06 -1.30
C GLU A 24 -9.31 -0.16 -0.95
N VAL A 25 -8.47 -0.46 -1.94
CA VAL A 25 -7.02 -0.56 -1.78
C VAL A 25 -6.34 0.62 -2.48
N HIS A 26 -5.49 1.33 -1.75
CA HIS A 26 -4.74 2.49 -2.23
C HIS A 26 -3.27 2.14 -2.33
N ILE A 27 -2.70 2.19 -3.53
CA ILE A 27 -1.29 1.86 -3.78
C ILE A 27 -0.58 3.07 -4.33
N ASN A 28 0.52 3.48 -3.70
CA ASN A 28 1.45 4.43 -4.31
C ASN A 28 2.81 3.76 -4.52
N ILE A 29 3.36 3.93 -5.72
CA ILE A 29 4.72 3.54 -6.04
C ILE A 29 5.51 4.80 -6.37
N TRP A 30 6.51 5.09 -5.56
CA TRP A 30 7.46 6.17 -5.81
C TRP A 30 8.76 5.60 -6.30
N ARG A 31 9.18 6.00 -7.49
CA ARG A 31 10.50 5.66 -8.02
C ARG A 31 11.26 6.92 -8.35
N ASN A 32 12.46 7.03 -7.79
CA ASN A 32 13.36 8.16 -8.01
C ASN A 32 14.69 7.67 -8.58
N GLY A 33 14.94 7.94 -9.86
CA GLY A 33 16.14 7.49 -10.56
C GLY A 33 17.33 8.45 -10.43
N GLN A 34 17.16 9.62 -9.83
CA GLN A 34 18.09 10.76 -9.97
C GLN A 34 18.78 11.21 -8.66
N ARG A 35 18.54 10.58 -7.50
CA ARG A 35 19.06 11.08 -6.20
C ARG A 35 20.30 10.34 -5.69
N LYS A 36 21.50 10.91 -5.88
CA LYS A 36 22.82 10.56 -5.27
C LYS A 36 22.98 9.10 -4.80
N LYS A 37 23.90 8.36 -5.45
CA LYS A 37 24.27 6.91 -5.33
C LYS A 37 24.15 6.19 -3.96
N HIS A 38 24.02 6.88 -2.84
CA HIS A 38 23.99 6.32 -1.48
C HIS A 38 22.66 6.49 -0.72
N LYS A 39 21.59 7.06 -1.32
CA LYS A 39 20.28 7.26 -0.64
C LYS A 39 19.06 6.93 -1.52
N HIS A 40 19.20 6.02 -2.47
CA HIS A 40 18.08 5.65 -3.31
C HIS A 40 17.25 4.55 -2.65
N PHE A 41 15.93 4.70 -2.61
CA PHE A 41 14.96 3.65 -2.29
C PHE A 41 13.71 3.89 -3.15
N ASP A 42 13.01 2.82 -3.52
CA ASP A 42 11.64 2.92 -4.02
C ASP A 42 10.70 2.91 -2.80
N LEU A 43 9.62 3.69 -2.84
CA LEU A 43 8.58 3.60 -1.81
C LEU A 43 7.39 2.86 -2.37
N PHE A 44 6.95 1.87 -1.61
CA PHE A 44 5.69 1.18 -1.83
C PHE A 44 4.76 1.48 -0.67
N ASP A 45 3.68 2.19 -0.93
CA ASP A 45 2.66 2.46 0.06
C ASP A 45 1.44 1.60 -0.25
N ILE A 46 0.85 1.00 0.79
CA ILE A 46 -0.42 0.30 0.71
C ILE A 46 -1.35 0.77 1.84
N GLY A 47 -2.54 1.21 1.47
CA GLY A 47 -3.58 1.62 2.40
C GLY A 47 -4.91 0.96 2.10
N PHE A 48 -5.74 0.82 3.13
CA PHE A 48 -7.03 0.14 3.06
C PHE A 48 -8.09 1.05 3.62
N ARG A 49 -9.12 1.33 2.81
CA ARG A 49 -10.36 1.95 3.26
C ARG A 49 -11.42 0.87 3.38
N PHE A 50 -11.80 0.50 4.59
CA PHE A 50 -12.81 -0.52 4.81
C PHE A 50 -14.23 0.05 4.70
N GLU A 51 -15.03 -0.61 3.86
CA GLU A 51 -16.48 -0.43 3.74
C GLU A 51 -17.22 -1.38 4.69
N GLU A 52 -16.64 -2.56 4.94
CA GLU A 52 -17.12 -3.56 5.89
C GLU A 52 -15.93 -4.20 6.61
N LEU A 53 -15.94 -4.19 7.95
CA LEU A 53 -14.89 -4.79 8.77
C LEU A 53 -15.42 -5.49 10.04
N ARG A 54 -16.74 -5.57 10.25
CA ARG A 54 -17.33 -6.12 11.49
C ARG A 54 -16.87 -7.54 11.78
N ALA A 55 -16.82 -8.38 10.76
CA ALA A 55 -16.36 -9.76 10.88
C ALA A 55 -14.83 -9.90 10.79
N LEU A 56 -14.09 -8.83 10.42
CA LEU A 56 -12.65 -8.87 10.17
C LEU A 56 -11.88 -9.06 11.47
N ARG A 57 -11.19 -10.18 11.62
CA ARG A 57 -10.34 -10.49 12.78
C ARG A 57 -8.89 -10.12 12.52
N SER A 58 -8.36 -10.43 11.35
CA SER A 58 -6.97 -10.14 10.99
C SER A 58 -6.88 -9.83 9.50
N LEU A 59 -5.86 -9.08 9.10
CA LEU A 59 -5.54 -8.84 7.70
C LEU A 59 -4.08 -9.20 7.47
N SER A 60 -3.80 -10.00 6.45
CA SER A 60 -2.45 -10.37 6.07
C SER A 60 -2.15 -9.86 4.67
N ILE A 61 -0.95 -9.30 4.50
CA ILE A 61 -0.45 -8.73 3.25
C ILE A 61 0.85 -9.46 2.91
N SER A 62 0.91 -10.17 1.79
CA SER A 62 2.16 -10.72 1.28
C SER A 62 2.85 -9.75 0.33
N LEU A 63 4.12 -9.48 0.60
CA LEU A 63 5.00 -8.72 -0.27
C LEU A 63 5.87 -9.68 -1.09
N PRO A 64 6.11 -9.39 -2.38
CA PRO A 64 6.93 -10.23 -3.26
C PRO A 64 8.45 -10.05 -3.05
N PHE A 65 8.85 -9.48 -1.92
CA PHE A 65 10.24 -9.22 -1.53
C PHE A 65 10.38 -9.27 0.00
N VAL A 66 11.61 -9.40 0.47
CA VAL A 66 11.95 -9.31 1.89
C VAL A 66 11.89 -7.85 2.32
N ALA A 67 11.05 -7.57 3.30
CA ALA A 67 10.99 -6.32 4.04
C ALA A 67 11.24 -6.60 5.52
N GLU A 68 12.17 -5.86 6.10
CA GLU A 68 12.44 -5.86 7.54
C GLU A 68 11.44 -4.95 8.27
N PRO A 69 11.12 -5.20 9.56
CA PRO A 69 10.19 -4.38 10.32
C PRO A 69 10.50 -2.88 10.28
N GLU A 70 11.78 -2.49 10.34
CA GLU A 70 12.22 -1.09 10.33
C GLU A 70 11.96 -0.39 8.99
N GLN A 71 11.70 -1.16 7.93
CA GLN A 71 11.36 -0.65 6.61
C GLN A 71 9.87 -0.37 6.46
N VAL A 72 9.04 -0.86 7.38
CA VAL A 72 7.59 -0.68 7.40
C VAL A 72 7.24 0.45 8.37
N ASN A 73 6.60 1.50 7.86
CA ASN A 73 6.28 2.69 8.62
C ASN A 73 4.79 3.01 8.46
N ASP A 74 4.11 3.26 9.56
CA ASP A 74 2.75 3.80 9.54
C ASP A 74 2.76 5.27 9.06
N LEU A 75 1.76 5.66 8.26
CA LEU A 75 1.65 7.02 7.70
C LEU A 75 0.61 7.88 8.42
N PHE A 76 0.11 7.49 9.60
CA PHE A 76 -0.93 8.22 10.33
C PHE A 76 -0.55 9.68 10.59
N GLU A 77 0.61 9.94 11.18
CA GLU A 77 1.05 11.30 11.52
C GLU A 77 1.28 12.14 10.26
N VAL A 78 1.81 11.51 9.21
CA VAL A 78 2.00 12.13 7.89
C VAL A 78 0.65 12.57 7.30
N MET A 79 -0.41 11.79 7.54
CA MET A 79 -1.78 12.08 7.11
C MET A 79 -2.52 13.05 8.05
N HIS A 80 -2.00 13.35 9.24
CA HIS A 80 -2.53 14.42 10.10
C HIS A 80 -2.08 15.82 9.64
N ASP A 81 -1.93 15.97 8.33
CA ASP A 81 -1.67 17.23 7.66
C ASP A 81 -2.70 17.42 6.54
N THR A 82 -3.30 18.61 6.48
CA THR A 82 -4.35 18.94 5.51
C THR A 82 -3.88 18.75 4.07
N SER A 83 -2.65 19.18 3.76
CA SER A 83 -2.14 19.11 2.39
C SER A 83 -1.86 17.68 1.95
N THR A 84 -1.23 16.89 2.83
CA THR A 84 -0.95 15.48 2.58
C THR A 84 -2.23 14.65 2.48
N LEU A 85 -3.14 14.80 3.44
CA LEU A 85 -4.43 14.09 3.45
C LEU A 85 -5.20 14.35 2.15
N SER A 86 -5.33 15.62 1.78
CA SER A 86 -6.03 16.01 0.56
C SER A 86 -5.36 15.45 -0.70
N ALA A 87 -4.03 15.42 -0.73
CA ALA A 87 -3.27 14.91 -1.87
C ALA A 87 -3.42 13.40 -2.08
N ILE A 88 -3.41 12.61 -0.99
CA ILE A 88 -3.54 11.15 -1.03
C ILE A 88 -4.90 10.72 -1.59
N PHE A 89 -5.97 11.40 -1.17
CA PHE A 89 -7.33 11.05 -1.56
C PHE A 89 -7.82 11.83 -2.80
N ASN A 90 -7.01 12.77 -3.30
CA ASN A 90 -7.37 13.67 -4.40
C ASN A 90 -8.72 14.37 -4.15
N GLN A 91 -8.93 14.79 -2.91
CA GLN A 91 -10.15 15.42 -2.40
C GLN A 91 -9.74 16.50 -1.40
N THR A 92 -10.57 17.51 -1.21
CA THR A 92 -10.31 18.55 -0.21
C THR A 92 -10.79 18.05 1.15
N LEU A 93 -9.86 17.65 2.01
CA LEU A 93 -10.12 17.06 3.33
C LEU A 93 -9.32 17.79 4.41
N ILE A 94 -9.89 17.87 5.62
CA ILE A 94 -9.21 18.37 6.82
C ILE A 94 -9.16 17.27 7.89
N PRO A 95 -8.01 17.09 8.57
CA PRO A 95 -7.93 16.21 9.72
C PRO A 95 -8.60 16.88 10.94
N GLY A 96 -9.38 16.09 11.68
CA GLY A 96 -9.96 16.47 12.96
C GLY A 96 -8.97 16.38 14.12
N SER A 97 -9.49 16.56 15.33
CA SER A 97 -8.73 16.35 16.56
C SER A 97 -8.37 14.87 16.74
N MET A 98 -7.23 14.63 17.39
CA MET A 98 -6.83 13.27 17.75
C MET A 98 -7.75 12.70 18.83
N VAL A 99 -8.21 11.46 18.63
CA VAL A 99 -9.04 10.68 19.54
C VAL A 99 -8.40 9.31 19.78
N ASP A 100 -9.04 8.44 20.57
CA ASP A 100 -8.52 7.10 20.94
C ASP A 100 -7.08 7.14 21.51
N GLY A 101 -6.84 8.07 22.43
CA GLY A 101 -5.51 8.24 23.02
C GLY A 101 -4.43 8.65 22.02
N GLY A 102 -4.80 9.34 20.93
CA GLY A 102 -3.86 9.81 19.90
C GLY A 102 -3.70 8.86 18.70
N LYS A 103 -4.55 7.84 18.58
CA LYS A 103 -4.42 6.79 17.56
C LYS A 103 -5.44 6.88 16.43
N CYS A 104 -6.34 7.86 16.48
CA CYS A 104 -7.38 8.03 15.48
C CYS A 104 -7.66 9.52 15.24
N PHE A 105 -8.05 9.89 14.03
CA PHE A 105 -8.66 11.20 13.73
C PHE A 105 -9.70 11.07 12.61
N GLU A 106 -10.63 12.00 12.56
CA GLU A 106 -11.64 12.10 11.50
C GLU A 106 -11.08 12.82 10.27
N ALA A 107 -11.30 12.29 9.08
CA ALA A 107 -11.10 13.02 7.83
C ALA A 107 -12.45 13.60 7.37
N SER A 108 -12.55 14.92 7.30
CA SER A 108 -13.81 15.61 7.04
C SER A 108 -13.72 16.60 5.89
N GLU A 109 -14.84 16.87 5.24
CA GLU A 109 -14.94 17.97 4.28
C GLU A 109 -14.89 19.34 4.99
N PRO A 110 -14.14 20.34 4.48
CA PRO A 110 -13.99 21.61 5.19
C PRO A 110 -15.28 22.41 5.37
N GLU A 111 -16.15 22.41 4.36
CA GLU A 111 -17.37 23.23 4.33
C GLU A 111 -18.50 22.59 5.14
N SER A 112 -18.83 21.33 4.85
CA SER A 112 -19.94 20.61 5.47
C SER A 112 -19.59 20.08 6.87
N LYS A 113 -18.30 19.95 7.19
CA LYS A 113 -17.78 19.22 8.37
C LYS A 113 -18.24 17.76 8.42
N ARG A 114 -18.75 17.23 7.32
CA ARG A 114 -19.16 15.83 7.21
C ARG A 114 -17.92 14.94 7.27
N VAL A 115 -17.91 14.04 8.25
CA VAL A 115 -16.92 12.96 8.36
C VAL A 115 -17.05 12.03 7.17
N GLN A 116 -15.97 11.85 6.44
CA GLN A 116 -15.88 10.94 5.30
C GLN A 116 -15.41 9.55 5.74
N PHE A 117 -14.41 9.51 6.61
CA PHE A 117 -13.84 8.29 7.19
C PHE A 117 -12.96 8.62 8.40
N PHE A 118 -12.62 7.61 9.19
CA PHE A 118 -11.67 7.71 10.30
C PHE A 118 -10.32 7.16 9.87
N VAL A 119 -9.24 7.88 10.16
CA VAL A 119 -7.87 7.43 9.91
C VAL A 119 -7.30 6.86 11.20
N TRP A 120 -6.66 5.70 11.12
CA TRP A 120 -6.15 4.94 12.26
C TRP A 120 -4.65 4.74 12.19
N ARG A 121 -4.00 4.86 13.35
CA ARG A 121 -2.60 4.47 13.56
C ARG A 121 -2.50 2.98 13.76
N CYS A 122 -1.67 2.33 12.95
CA CYS A 122 -1.27 0.94 13.16
C CYS A 122 0.07 0.94 13.91
N SER A 123 0.06 0.52 15.17
CA SER A 123 1.27 0.49 15.99
C SER A 123 2.07 -0.79 15.75
N ASP A 124 3.39 -0.72 15.96
CA ASP A 124 4.31 -1.84 15.70
C ASP A 124 3.93 -3.12 16.45
N ASP A 125 3.37 -3.00 17.66
CA ASP A 125 2.90 -4.13 18.48
C ASP A 125 1.63 -4.81 17.95
N GLU A 126 1.06 -4.28 16.87
CA GLU A 126 -0.11 -4.81 16.18
C GLU A 126 0.24 -5.48 14.85
N LEU A 127 1.50 -5.33 14.44
CA LEU A 127 2.10 -5.88 13.24
C LEU A 127 2.94 -7.10 13.61
N GLN A 128 2.75 -8.19 12.88
CA GLN A 128 3.57 -9.38 12.96
C GLN A 128 4.16 -9.68 11.59
N TYR A 129 5.45 -10.02 11.57
CA TYR A 129 6.19 -10.27 10.34
C TYR A 129 6.56 -11.75 10.26
N SER A 130 6.39 -12.34 9.08
CA SER A 130 6.89 -13.69 8.81
C SER A 130 7.40 -13.79 7.39
N THR A 131 8.42 -14.63 7.19
CA THR A 131 8.96 -14.88 5.84
C THR A 131 8.17 -16.01 5.18
N ILE A 132 8.04 -15.94 3.87
CA ILE A 132 7.64 -17.04 3.02
C ILE A 132 8.87 -17.47 2.25
N ASP A 133 9.27 -18.73 2.40
CA ASP A 133 10.32 -19.34 1.62
C ASP A 133 9.76 -20.60 0.93
N GLY A 134 9.86 -20.66 -0.41
CA GLY A 134 9.44 -21.82 -1.19
C GLY A 134 9.62 -21.62 -2.70
N ASP A 135 10.00 -22.67 -3.42
CA ASP A 135 10.18 -22.70 -4.89
C ASP A 135 11.10 -21.59 -5.47
N GLY A 136 12.14 -21.21 -4.72
CA GLY A 136 13.07 -20.14 -5.13
C GLY A 136 12.49 -18.73 -5.01
N GLU A 137 11.38 -18.58 -4.30
CA GLU A 137 10.72 -17.31 -4.04
C GLU A 137 10.76 -17.00 -2.54
N THR A 138 11.25 -15.81 -2.19
CA THR A 138 11.26 -15.28 -0.83
C THR A 138 10.42 -14.01 -0.76
N GLY A 139 9.61 -13.86 0.29
CA GLY A 139 8.81 -12.66 0.52
C GLY A 139 8.43 -12.48 1.99
N THR A 140 7.91 -11.31 2.34
CA THR A 140 7.44 -10.99 3.69
C THR A 140 5.91 -11.03 3.76
N ILE A 141 5.35 -11.59 4.82
CA ILE A 141 3.96 -11.39 5.23
C ILE A 141 3.94 -10.41 6.38
N ILE A 142 3.14 -9.37 6.23
CA ILE A 142 2.74 -8.47 7.30
C ILE A 142 1.34 -8.88 7.74
N ASN A 143 1.19 -9.34 8.98
CA ASN A 143 -0.09 -9.65 9.59
C ASN A 143 -0.48 -8.55 10.58
N ILE A 144 -1.68 -8.04 10.41
CA ILE A 144 -2.30 -7.04 11.26
C ILE A 144 -3.31 -7.76 12.16
N SER A 145 -3.10 -7.67 13.46
CA SER A 145 -3.83 -8.44 14.45
C SER A 145 -5.22 -7.88 14.80
N ASP A 146 -6.04 -8.70 15.48
CA ASP A 146 -7.36 -8.29 15.96
C ASP A 146 -7.33 -7.12 16.95
N LYS A 147 -6.20 -6.91 17.63
CA LYS A 147 -6.01 -5.76 18.52
C LYS A 147 -6.24 -4.44 17.79
N PHE A 148 -5.81 -4.34 16.54
CA PHE A 148 -5.99 -3.16 15.69
C PHE A 148 -7.45 -3.02 15.27
N PHE A 149 -8.03 -4.06 14.67
CA PHE A 149 -9.39 -4.03 14.15
C PHE A 149 -10.45 -3.87 15.25
N ASN A 150 -10.19 -4.38 16.46
CA ASN A 150 -11.10 -4.21 17.59
C ASN A 150 -11.32 -2.75 17.98
N ARG A 151 -10.29 -1.90 17.83
CA ARG A 151 -10.44 -0.45 18.05
C ARG A 151 -11.25 0.21 16.95
N MET A 152 -11.01 -0.18 15.69
CA MET A 152 -11.74 0.35 14.54
C MET A 152 -13.23 0.07 14.63
N ARG A 153 -13.61 -1.17 15.00
CA ARG A 153 -15.00 -1.61 15.16
C ARG A 153 -15.83 -0.82 16.18
N GLN A 154 -15.21 -0.08 17.08
CA GLN A 154 -15.94 0.74 18.07
C GLN A 154 -16.60 1.98 17.45
N ASN A 155 -16.19 2.37 16.25
CA ASN A 155 -16.70 3.55 15.57
C ASN A 155 -17.56 3.13 14.37
N VAL A 156 -18.57 3.95 14.06
CA VAL A 156 -19.46 3.71 12.91
C VAL A 156 -18.97 4.53 11.73
N GLY A 157 -18.78 3.89 10.58
CA GLY A 157 -18.43 4.54 9.32
C GLY A 157 -17.27 3.84 8.62
N ASP A 158 -16.71 4.51 7.62
CA ASP A 158 -15.55 4.01 6.90
C ASP A 158 -14.28 4.23 7.70
N HIS A 159 -13.34 3.30 7.57
CA HIS A 159 -12.07 3.35 8.30
C HIS A 159 -10.88 3.17 7.39
N TYR A 160 -9.82 3.94 7.63
CA TYR A 160 -8.62 3.95 6.80
C TYR A 160 -7.35 3.77 7.63
N PHE A 161 -6.41 2.99 7.11
CA PHE A 161 -5.03 3.02 7.56
C PHE A 161 -4.09 2.84 6.37
N ARG A 162 -2.82 3.24 6.54
CA ARG A 162 -1.83 3.19 5.48
C ARG A 162 -0.44 2.97 6.03
N ILE A 163 0.26 2.01 5.43
CA ILE A 163 1.66 1.73 5.71
C ILE A 163 2.51 2.01 4.48
N ARG A 164 3.76 2.42 4.73
CA ARG A 164 4.83 2.64 3.76
C ARG A 164 5.90 1.60 3.96
N ILE A 165 6.31 0.98 2.87
CA ILE A 165 7.42 0.04 2.83
C ILE A 165 8.55 0.69 2.03
N LYS A 166 9.68 0.92 2.70
CA LYS A 166 10.93 1.36 2.07
C LYS A 166 11.57 0.16 1.38
N VAL A 167 11.59 0.15 0.04
CA VAL A 167 12.16 -0.95 -0.75
C VAL A 167 13.60 -0.59 -1.11
N PRO A 168 14.62 -1.36 -0.65
CA PRO A 168 16.00 -1.10 -1.02
C PRO A 168 16.22 -1.21 -2.52
N ILE A 169 17.05 -0.33 -3.09
CA ILE A 169 17.43 -0.43 -4.50
C ILE A 169 18.31 -1.66 -4.74
N GLY A 170 18.05 -2.34 -5.86
CA GLY A 170 18.78 -3.53 -6.28
C GLY A 170 18.15 -4.83 -5.80
N VAL A 171 17.13 -4.76 -4.92
CA VAL A 171 16.26 -5.90 -4.65
C VAL A 171 15.32 -6.04 -5.85
N GLU A 172 15.24 -7.24 -6.43
CA GLU A 172 14.14 -7.58 -7.35
C GLU A 172 12.84 -7.51 -6.54
N ASN A 173 12.22 -6.33 -6.48
CA ASN A 173 10.96 -6.12 -5.78
C ASN A 173 9.75 -6.70 -6.52
N GLY A 174 10.00 -7.35 -7.66
CA GLY A 174 9.01 -7.99 -8.52
C GLY A 174 8.11 -7.00 -9.27
N PHE A 175 8.06 -5.73 -8.87
CA PHE A 175 7.21 -4.73 -9.51
C PHE A 175 7.84 -4.09 -10.74
N VAL A 176 9.16 -4.15 -10.84
CA VAL A 176 9.92 -3.46 -11.88
C VAL A 176 10.72 -4.47 -12.66
N SER A 177 10.61 -4.41 -13.98
CA SER A 177 11.55 -5.07 -14.89
C SER A 177 12.18 -4.06 -15.84
N ALA A 178 13.51 -4.05 -15.91
CA ALA A 178 14.27 -3.22 -16.84
C ALA A 178 14.53 -4.01 -18.13
N ILE A 179 14.20 -3.40 -19.27
CA ILE A 179 14.55 -3.90 -20.60
C ILE A 179 15.70 -3.05 -21.11
N ASN A 180 16.90 -3.62 -21.05
CA ASN A 180 18.11 -2.98 -21.60
C ASN A 180 18.26 -3.36 -23.08
N PRO A 181 18.45 -2.40 -24.00
CA PRO A 181 18.77 -2.70 -25.39
C PRO A 181 20.11 -3.44 -25.49
N LYS A 182 20.17 -4.50 -26.30
CA LYS A 182 21.38 -5.33 -26.47
C LYS A 182 22.57 -4.57 -27.12
N ASP A 183 22.30 -3.43 -27.78
CA ASP A 183 23.28 -2.65 -28.54
C ASP A 183 23.62 -1.28 -27.90
N SER A 184 23.61 -1.21 -26.56
CA SER A 184 23.87 0.03 -25.82
C SER A 184 25.30 0.58 -25.97
N ALA A 185 26.26 -0.24 -26.43
CA ALA A 185 27.66 0.15 -26.60
C ALA A 185 27.92 1.03 -27.85
N PHE A 186 26.96 1.15 -28.78
CA PHE A 186 27.15 1.84 -30.06
C PHE A 186 26.17 2.98 -30.34
N LEU A 187 25.22 3.27 -29.43
CA LEU A 187 24.21 4.32 -29.59
C LEU A 187 24.46 5.48 -28.63
N SER A 188 24.49 6.71 -29.15
CA SER A 188 24.61 7.96 -28.38
C SER A 188 23.41 8.28 -27.48
N THR A 189 22.35 7.47 -27.57
CA THR A 189 21.10 7.63 -26.82
C THR A 189 20.75 6.27 -26.22
N ILE A 190 21.19 6.05 -24.97
CA ILE A 190 20.78 4.87 -24.20
C ILE A 190 19.34 5.14 -23.72
N SER A 191 18.36 4.49 -24.35
CA SER A 191 16.99 4.45 -23.85
C SER A 191 16.77 3.18 -23.02
N THR A 192 16.68 3.30 -21.70
CA THR A 192 16.27 2.19 -20.82
C THR A 192 14.75 2.20 -20.71
N SER A 193 14.10 1.12 -21.15
CA SER A 193 12.66 0.92 -20.96
C SER A 193 12.44 0.19 -19.64
N GLU A 194 11.55 0.69 -18.79
CA GLU A 194 11.16 0.01 -17.55
C GLU A 194 9.67 -0.31 -17.59
N ILE A 195 9.32 -1.55 -17.28
CA ILE A 195 7.94 -1.98 -17.08
C ILE A 195 7.67 -2.00 -15.58
N ILE A 196 6.61 -1.32 -15.16
CA ILE A 196 6.10 -1.36 -13.79
C ILE A 196 4.79 -2.12 -13.80
N GLU A 197 4.75 -3.24 -13.09
CA GLU A 197 3.61 -4.14 -13.02
C GLU A 197 3.46 -4.66 -11.59
N PHE A 198 2.27 -4.58 -11.02
CA PHE A 198 1.94 -5.35 -9.82
C PHE A 198 0.65 -6.13 -10.06
N ARG A 199 0.56 -7.29 -9.42
CA ARG A 199 -0.63 -8.14 -9.40
C ARG A 199 -1.18 -8.13 -7.99
N LEU A 200 -2.48 -7.92 -7.84
CA LEU A 200 -3.16 -7.92 -6.55
C LEU A 200 -4.21 -9.03 -6.54
N ASN A 201 -4.10 -9.94 -5.58
CA ASN A 201 -5.01 -11.07 -5.39
C ASN A 201 -5.19 -12.00 -6.61
N GLU A 202 -4.20 -12.07 -7.50
CA GLU A 202 -4.25 -12.96 -8.66
C GLU A 202 -3.82 -14.39 -8.30
N ARG A 203 -4.81 -15.24 -8.01
CA ARG A 203 -4.63 -16.62 -7.49
C ARG A 203 -3.66 -17.47 -8.30
N ARG A 204 -3.61 -17.29 -9.62
CA ARG A 204 -2.72 -18.05 -10.53
C ARG A 204 -1.24 -17.82 -10.22
N ASN A 205 -0.92 -16.67 -9.64
CA ASN A 205 0.44 -16.26 -9.34
C ASN A 205 0.87 -16.60 -7.91
N PHE A 206 -0.03 -17.05 -7.02
CA PHE A 206 0.33 -17.36 -5.64
C PHE A 206 1.31 -18.53 -5.54
N SER A 207 2.32 -18.43 -4.68
CA SER A 207 3.19 -19.56 -4.32
C SER A 207 2.41 -20.66 -3.59
N PRO A 208 2.93 -21.89 -3.56
CA PRO A 208 2.31 -22.98 -2.80
C PRO A 208 2.05 -22.60 -1.34
N ALA A 209 2.98 -21.91 -0.69
CA ALA A 209 2.83 -21.48 0.71
C ALA A 209 1.65 -20.52 0.93
N ILE A 210 1.37 -19.60 -0.01
CA ILE A 210 0.17 -18.76 0.06
C ILE A 210 -1.09 -19.58 -0.21
N ARG A 211 -1.05 -20.48 -1.20
CA ARG A 211 -2.21 -21.33 -1.53
C ARG A 211 -2.60 -22.23 -0.36
N GLU A 212 -1.63 -22.81 0.32
CA GLU A 212 -1.83 -23.64 1.51
C GLU A 212 -2.46 -22.82 2.64
N ARG A 213 -1.95 -21.61 2.91
CA ARG A 213 -2.56 -20.71 3.90
C ARG A 213 -4.02 -20.36 3.58
N LEU A 214 -4.34 -20.15 2.30
CA LEU A 214 -5.71 -19.87 1.85
C LEU A 214 -6.65 -21.08 1.88
N GLN A 215 -6.14 -22.29 2.14
CA GLN A 215 -6.96 -23.48 2.38
C GLN A 215 -7.39 -23.63 3.84
N ALA A 216 -6.82 -22.84 4.76
CA ALA A 216 -7.23 -22.86 6.15
C ALA A 216 -8.69 -22.44 6.32
N LYS A 217 -9.37 -23.04 7.31
CA LYS A 217 -10.75 -22.69 7.65
C LYS A 217 -10.80 -21.22 8.09
N ASP A 218 -11.81 -20.49 7.61
CA ASP A 218 -12.07 -19.07 7.91
C ASP A 218 -11.04 -18.07 7.34
N CYS A 219 -10.15 -18.51 6.44
CA CYS A 219 -9.19 -17.68 5.73
C CYS A 219 -9.71 -17.40 4.31
N THR A 220 -9.82 -16.13 3.90
CA THR A 220 -10.34 -15.76 2.58
C THR A 220 -9.66 -14.51 2.04
N LEU A 221 -9.51 -14.40 0.71
CA LEU A 221 -9.05 -13.17 0.07
C LEU A 221 -10.03 -12.04 0.39
N ILE A 222 -9.50 -10.86 0.69
CA ILE A 222 -10.35 -9.69 0.93
C ILE A 222 -11.14 -9.33 -0.34
N ASP A 223 -12.41 -8.97 -0.16
CA ASP A 223 -13.20 -8.38 -1.25
C ASP A 223 -12.71 -6.95 -1.51
N ILE A 224 -12.17 -6.73 -2.71
CA ILE A 224 -11.59 -5.43 -3.11
C ILE A 224 -12.61 -4.73 -3.99
N SER A 225 -13.24 -3.67 -3.46
CA SER A 225 -14.25 -2.90 -4.18
C SER A 225 -13.63 -1.96 -5.22
N ALA A 226 -12.44 -1.42 -4.94
CA ALA A 226 -11.70 -0.54 -5.83
C ALA A 226 -10.19 -0.61 -5.59
N VAL A 227 -9.40 -0.31 -6.63
CA VAL A 227 -7.94 -0.13 -6.53
C VAL A 227 -7.59 1.28 -7.03
N HIS A 228 -7.10 2.12 -6.14
CA HIS A 228 -6.60 3.46 -6.45
C HIS A 228 -5.08 3.42 -6.54
N TYR A 229 -4.54 3.61 -7.75
CA TYR A 229 -3.11 3.48 -8.01
C TYR A 229 -2.48 4.82 -8.42
N PHE A 230 -1.42 5.21 -7.71
CA PHE A 230 -0.56 6.33 -8.07
C PHE A 230 0.87 5.86 -8.35
N LEU A 231 1.32 6.08 -9.59
CA LEU A 231 2.71 5.93 -9.96
C LEU A 231 3.39 7.29 -10.02
N ILE A 232 4.47 7.47 -9.26
CA ILE A 232 5.25 8.69 -9.22
C ILE A 232 6.65 8.43 -9.79
N ARG A 233 7.03 9.27 -10.77
CA ARG A 233 8.27 9.15 -11.55
C ARG A 233 8.88 10.52 -11.84
N ASP A 234 10.17 10.52 -12.14
CA ASP A 234 10.87 11.70 -12.65
C ASP A 234 10.31 12.13 -14.02
N MET A 235 10.24 13.44 -14.27
CA MET A 235 9.64 14.01 -15.49
C MET A 235 10.37 13.62 -16.80
N GLY A 236 11.59 13.09 -16.72
CA GLY A 236 12.37 12.64 -17.87
C GLY A 236 11.97 11.27 -18.42
N VAL A 237 10.93 10.64 -17.86
CA VAL A 237 10.44 9.32 -18.27
C VAL A 237 9.15 9.48 -19.08
N GLU A 238 9.15 8.98 -20.31
CA GLU A 238 7.94 8.82 -21.10
C GLU A 238 7.18 7.56 -20.65
N MET A 239 5.86 7.68 -20.43
CA MET A 239 5.02 6.59 -19.94
C MET A 239 4.08 6.09 -21.04
N THR A 240 4.21 4.81 -21.39
CA THR A 240 3.32 4.13 -22.34
C THR A 240 2.58 3.02 -21.58
N GLN A 241 1.24 3.05 -21.58
CA GLN A 241 0.39 2.11 -20.82
C GLN A 241 -0.37 1.19 -21.77
N SER A 242 -0.47 -0.10 -21.42
CA SER A 242 -1.15 -1.11 -22.26
C SER A 242 -2.56 -1.49 -21.80
N HIS A 243 -2.99 -1.18 -20.56
CA HIS A 243 -4.31 -1.62 -20.04
C HIS A 243 -4.99 -0.61 -19.10
N THR A 244 -6.34 -0.57 -19.15
CA THR A 244 -7.31 0.30 -18.43
C THR A 244 -7.48 1.73 -18.93
N SER A 245 -8.65 2.33 -18.67
CA SER A 245 -8.96 3.72 -18.97
C SER A 245 -8.15 4.65 -18.06
N PHE A 246 -7.01 5.10 -18.57
CA PHE A 246 -6.17 6.11 -17.95
C PHE A 246 -7.00 7.35 -17.57
N ARG A 247 -6.98 7.73 -16.28
CA ARG A 247 -7.75 8.89 -15.81
C ARG A 247 -7.00 10.21 -16.00
N LYS A 248 -5.73 10.33 -15.60
CA LYS A 248 -5.00 11.62 -15.61
C LYS A 248 -3.48 11.47 -15.39
N MET A 249 -2.67 12.23 -16.13
CA MET A 249 -1.27 12.51 -15.79
C MET A 249 -1.22 13.92 -15.21
N ARG A 250 -0.46 14.15 -14.15
CA ARG A 250 -0.20 15.51 -13.65
C ARG A 250 1.20 15.62 -13.08
N ARG A 251 1.79 16.82 -13.25
CA ARG A 251 2.99 17.19 -12.50
C ARG A 251 2.61 17.33 -11.03
N LEU A 252 3.36 16.68 -10.14
CA LEU A 252 3.15 16.81 -8.71
C LEU A 252 3.59 18.18 -8.21
N GLU A 253 2.80 18.79 -7.33
CA GLU A 253 3.13 20.06 -6.70
C GLU A 253 4.19 19.82 -5.60
N PRO A 254 5.48 20.22 -5.77
CA PRO A 254 6.56 19.76 -4.89
C PRO A 254 6.35 20.10 -3.41
N ILE A 255 5.73 21.25 -3.13
CA ILE A 255 5.48 21.72 -1.75
C ILE A 255 4.55 20.78 -1.00
N ILE A 256 3.51 20.27 -1.66
CA ILE A 256 2.51 19.38 -1.05
C ILE A 256 3.16 18.04 -0.68
N TRP A 257 4.02 17.51 -1.54
CA TRP A 257 4.61 16.18 -1.36
C TRP A 257 5.88 16.16 -0.51
N ASN A 258 6.48 17.32 -0.23
CA ASN A 258 7.69 17.40 0.61
C ASN A 258 7.43 16.84 2.02
N ARG A 259 6.30 17.18 2.63
CA ARG A 259 5.90 16.66 3.94
C ARG A 259 5.62 15.16 3.88
N TYR A 260 4.89 14.72 2.85
CA TYR A 260 4.58 13.30 2.64
C TYR A 260 5.83 12.41 2.53
N LEU A 261 6.91 12.95 2.00
CA LEU A 261 8.16 12.21 1.82
C LEU A 261 9.19 12.51 2.92
N ALA A 262 8.96 13.47 3.80
CA ALA A 262 9.95 13.98 4.76
C ALA A 262 10.62 12.87 5.57
N ASP A 263 9.80 12.00 6.19
CA ASP A 263 10.23 10.89 7.06
C ASP A 263 10.82 9.71 6.28
N SER A 264 10.73 9.77 4.95
CA SER A 264 11.38 8.79 4.09
C SER A 264 12.86 9.12 3.87
N TRP A 265 13.30 10.36 4.11
CA TRP A 265 14.66 10.82 3.84
C TRP A 265 15.63 10.71 5.03
N SER A 266 15.10 10.46 6.23
CA SER A 266 15.84 10.08 7.45
C SER A 266 16.11 8.58 7.46
#